data_AF-A0A1G2VYW1-F1
#
_entry.id   AF-A0A1G2VYW1-F1
#
_cell.length_a   1.000
_cell.length_b   1.000
_cell.length_c   1.000
_cell.angle_alpha   90.00
_cell.angle_beta   90.00
_cell.angle_gamma   90.00
#
_symmetry.space_group_name_H-M   'P 1'
#
loop_
_entity.id
_entity.type
_entity.pdbx_description
1 polymer ?
#
loop_
_entity_poly.entity_id
_entity_poly.type
_entity_poly.pdbx_seq_one_letter_code
_entity_poly.pdbx_strand_id
1 'polypeptide(L)' 'MNRADAEALAESEIDERLLRLSAGIHWDLSPEWGTSLEYQFVQNRDRVEEFRSDRHLVAVRLLYRMPLWD' A
#
# COMPACT_ATOMS: atom_id res chain seq x y z
N MET A 1 19.89 -7.08 -23.35
CA MET A 1 18.74 -7.03 -22.41
C MET A 1 19.31 -6.83 -21.02
N ASN A 2 19.00 -5.69 -20.41
CA ASN A 2 19.59 -5.27 -19.14
C ASN A 2 18.78 -5.84 -17.98
N ARG A 3 19.44 -6.22 -16.88
CA ARG A 3 18.81 -6.78 -15.68
C ARG A 3 17.75 -5.86 -15.07
N ALA A 4 17.98 -4.55 -15.14
CA ALA A 4 17.04 -3.53 -14.69
C ALA A 4 15.72 -3.52 -15.48
N ASP A 5 15.76 -3.88 -16.78
CA ASP A 5 14.54 -3.94 -17.61
C ASP A 5 13.70 -5.19 -17.26
N ALA A 6 14.35 -6.28 -16.82
CA ALA A 6 13.67 -7.50 -16.38
C ALA A 6 13.04 -7.35 -14.98
N GLU A 7 13.67 -6.59 -14.07
CA GLU A 7 13.11 -6.27 -12.75
C GLU A 7 11.92 -5.29 -12.87
N ALA A 8 11.99 -4.30 -13.77
CA ALA A 8 10.86 -3.41 -14.07
C ALA A 8 9.68 -4.12 -14.75
N LEU A 9 9.96 -5.10 -15.63
CA LEU A 9 8.93 -5.97 -16.22
C LEU A 9 8.28 -6.87 -15.16
N ALA A 10 9.06 -7.44 -14.24
CA ALA A 10 8.53 -8.26 -13.14
C ALA A 10 7.71 -7.45 -12.12
N GLU A 11 8.07 -6.19 -11.85
CA GLU A 11 7.22 -5.29 -11.05
C GLU A 11 5.95 -4.86 -11.80
N SER A 12 6.00 -4.71 -13.13
CA SER A 12 4.82 -4.38 -13.93
C SER A 12 3.87 -5.57 -14.17
N GLU A 13 4.39 -6.80 -14.25
CA GLU A 13 3.60 -8.02 -14.49
C GLU A 13 2.81 -8.48 -13.26
N ILE A 14 3.06 -7.89 -12.09
CA ILE A 14 2.38 -8.24 -10.84
C ILE A 14 0.96 -7.63 -10.73
N ASP A 15 0.59 -6.56 -11.46
CA ASP A 15 -0.58 -5.75 -11.01
C ASP A 15 -1.67 -5.41 -12.05
N GLU A 16 -1.86 -6.19 -13.12
CA GLU A 16 -3.09 -6.07 -13.94
C GLU A 16 -4.29 -6.84 -13.33
N ARG A 17 -4.05 -7.72 -12.37
CA ARG A 17 -5.06 -8.64 -11.80
C ARG A 17 -5.51 -8.28 -10.38
N LEU A 18 -4.82 -7.37 -9.72
CA LEU A 18 -5.10 -7.02 -8.34
C LEU A 18 -5.53 -5.56 -8.26
N LEU A 19 -6.80 -5.35 -7.92
CA LEU A 19 -7.33 -4.02 -7.68
C LEU A 19 -7.10 -3.67 -6.21
N ARG A 20 -6.33 -2.60 -5.97
CA ARG A 20 -6.07 -2.09 -4.63
C ARG A 20 -6.61 -0.67 -4.51
N LEU A 21 -7.54 -0.47 -3.58
CA LEU A 21 -8.08 0.85 -3.23
C LEU A 21 -7.73 1.16 -1.78
N SER A 22 -7.11 2.31 -1.54
CA SER A 22 -6.76 2.77 -0.19
C SER A 22 -7.35 4.15 0.08
N ALA A 23 -7.90 4.32 1.27
CA ALA A 23 -8.39 5.60 1.76
C ALA A 23 -7.90 5.76 3.21
N GLY A 24 -7.45 6.96 3.56
CA GLY A 24 -6.93 7.19 4.90
C GLY A 24 -6.98 8.64 5.30
N ILE A 25 -6.84 8.86 6.61
CA ILE A 25 -6.73 10.18 7.21
C ILE A 25 -5.42 10.21 8.00
N HIS A 26 -4.72 11.33 7.88
CA HIS A 26 -3.51 11.63 8.63
C HIS A 26 -3.76 12.81 9.55
N TRP A 27 -3.26 12.73 10.78
CA TRP A 27 -3.30 13.80 11.76
C TRP A 27 -1.89 14.06 12.30
N ASP A 28 -1.45 15.31 12.20
CA ASP A 28 -0.27 15.78 12.91
C ASP A 28 -0.67 16.09 14.36
N LEU A 29 -0.02 15.42 15.32
CA LEU A 29 -0.25 15.63 16.75
C LEU A 29 0.74 16.67 17.30
N SER A 30 1.95 16.71 16.76
CA SER A 30 3.00 17.70 17.00
C SER A 30 3.92 17.78 15.76
N PRO A 31 4.93 18.67 15.73
CA PRO A 31 5.92 18.66 14.65
C PRO A 31 6.62 17.30 14.48
N GLU A 32 6.86 16.59 15.58
CA GLU A 32 7.59 15.32 15.64
C GLU A 32 6.68 14.09 15.57
N TRP A 33 5.41 14.22 15.96
CA TRP A 33 4.49 13.09 16.07
C TRP A 33 3.26 13.24 15.18
N GLY A 34 2.88 12.16 14.52
CA GLY A 34 1.63 12.05 13.80
C GLY A 34 0.98 10.69 14.00
N THR A 35 -0.27 10.57 13.58
CA THR A 35 -0.98 9.30 13.54
C THR A 35 -1.77 9.20 12.24
N SER A 36 -1.94 7.99 11.74
CA SER A 36 -2.72 7.73 10.54
C SER A 36 -3.67 6.56 10.75
N LEU A 37 -4.87 6.68 10.20
CA LEU A 37 -5.80 5.58 10.01
C LEU A 37 -5.94 5.34 8.51
N GLU A 38 -5.66 4.14 8.06
CA GLU A 38 -5.77 3.74 6.66
C GLU A 38 -6.66 2.51 6.54
N TYR A 39 -7.58 2.56 5.58
CA TYR A 39 -8.35 1.43 5.11
C TYR A 39 -7.87 1.04 3.71
N GLN A 40 -7.67 -0.24 3.50
CA GLN A 40 -7.26 -0.79 2.21
C GLN A 40 -8.17 -1.96 1.83
N PHE A 41 -8.73 -1.86 0.62
CA PHE A 41 -9.45 -2.91 -0.07
C PHE A 41 -8.54 -3.51 -1.14
N VAL A 42 -8.39 -4.83 -1.11
CA VAL A 42 -7.64 -5.57 -2.11
C VAL A 42 -8.55 -6.64 -2.70
N GLN A 43 -8.73 -6.58 -4.01
CA GLN A 43 -9.49 -7.57 -4.77
C GLN A 43 -8.54 -8.26 -5.75
N ASN A 44 -8.38 -9.57 -5.58
CA ASN A 44 -7.71 -10.40 -6.58
C ASN A 44 -8.73 -10.87 -7.62
N ARG A 45 -8.53 -10.47 -8.88
CA ARG A 45 -9.39 -10.78 -10.02
C ARG A 45 -8.78 -11.91 -10.84
N ASP A 46 -8.53 -13.05 -10.21
CA ASP A 46 -8.17 -14.25 -10.95
C ASP A 46 -9.39 -14.79 -11.73
N ARG A 47 -9.15 -15.24 -12.97
CA ARG A 47 -10.18 -15.66 -13.96
C ARG A 47 -10.98 -16.90 -13.57
N VAL A 48 -10.72 -17.51 -12.41
CA VAL A 48 -11.44 -18.66 -11.91
C VAL A 48 -12.46 -18.14 -10.90
N GLU A 49 -13.75 -18.13 -11.25
CA GLU A 49 -14.86 -17.60 -10.44
C GLU A 49 -14.94 -18.17 -9.01
N GLU A 50 -14.15 -19.20 -8.71
CA GLU A 50 -14.13 -19.96 -7.47
C GLU A 50 -13.28 -19.33 -6.35
N PHE A 51 -12.38 -18.38 -6.66
CA PHE A 51 -11.51 -17.75 -5.65
C PHE A 51 -11.47 -16.22 -5.76
N ARG A 52 -12.64 -15.57 -5.74
CA ARG A 52 -12.70 -14.14 -5.40
C ARG A 52 -12.36 -13.97 -3.92
N SER A 53 -11.11 -13.61 -3.63
CA SER A 53 -10.68 -13.22 -2.29
C SER A 53 -10.65 -11.71 -2.20
N ASP A 54 -11.71 -11.14 -1.63
CA ASP A 54 -11.73 -9.75 -1.20
C ASP A 54 -11.07 -9.67 0.18
N ARG A 55 -10.03 -8.85 0.32
CA ARG A 55 -9.35 -8.59 1.58
C ARG A 55 -9.57 -7.15 1.99
N HIS A 56 -9.98 -6.97 3.24
CA HIS A 56 -10.14 -5.68 3.87
C HIS A 56 -9.10 -5.55 4.98
N LEU A 57 -8.29 -4.49 4.93
CA LEU A 57 -7.25 -4.21 5.89
C LEU A 57 -7.51 -2.83 6.51
N VAL A 58 -7.36 -2.76 7.83
CA VAL A 58 -7.38 -1.50 8.59
C VAL A 58 -6.04 -1.38 9.29
N ALA A 59 -5.33 -0.29 9.06
CA ALA A 59 -4.06 0.01 9.70
C ALA A 59 -4.17 1.29 10.51
N VAL A 60 -3.74 1.21 11.77
CA VAL A 60 -3.50 2.38 12.63
C VAL A 60 -2.00 2.48 12.84
N ARG A 61 -1.41 3.64 12.54
CA ARG A 61 0.03 3.86 12.69
C ARG A 61 0.30 5.10 13.51
N LEU A 62 1.25 4.98 14.44
CA LEU A 62 1.90 6.12 15.09
C LEU A 62 3.18 6.42 14.31
N LEU A 63 3.36 7.68 13.93
CA LEU A 63 4.46 8.16 13.10
C LEU A 63 5.34 9.08 13.93
N TYR A 64 6.63 8.80 13.96
CA TYR A 64 7.64 9.67 14.56
C TYR A 64 8.55 10.22 13.45
N ARG A 65 8.66 11.55 13.37
CA ARG A 65 9.61 12.25 12.49
C ARG A 65 10.84 12.56 13.33
N MET A 66 12.00 12.01 12.95
CA MET A 66 13.26 12.40 13.56
C MET A 66 13.49 13.90 13.31
N PRO A 67 13.75 14.72 14.35
CA PRO A 67 14.17 16.09 14.15
C PRO A 67 15.52 16.08 13.41
N LEU A 68 15.65 16.87 12.36
CA LEU A 68 16.95 17.21 11.78
C LEU A 68 17.55 18.25 12.73
N TRP A 69 18.49 17.83 13.59
CA TRP A 69 19.24 18.77 14.42
C TRP A 69 20.32 19.40 13.52
N ASP A 70 20.32 20.73 13.41
CA ASP A 70 21.38 21.54 12.78
C ASP A 70 22.72 21.42 13.52
#